data_AF-A0A3D2C3U9-F1
#
_entry.id   AF-A0A3D2C3U9-F1
#
_cell.length_a   1.000
_cell.length_b   1.000
_cell.length_c   1.000
_cell.angle_alpha   90.00
_cell.angle_beta   90.00
_cell.angle_gamma   90.00
#
_symmetry.space_group_name_H-M   'P 1'
#
loop_
_entity.id
_entity.type
_entity.pdbx_description
1 polymer ?
#
loop_
_entity_poly.entity_id
_entity_poly.type
_entity_poly.pdbx_seq_one_letter_code
_entity_poly.pdbx_strand_id
1 'polypeptide(L)'
;RAGLQVLAPGRDHPALGPLDAHLHALDPVLSETLFLPAYVDPQTGLPALSWMDRVRAEQLASQQTRLVDLHRIDAIRNADPVLARRLAGRRQVVAWLEGRIISQEFGVVAELVRRGEGRRAAGHRVRITLDRRIPRAGWTRLRVDVDARSDRASDIFQRIEGASVVLQEGFVALLSRHVVSPLPGVHSILNGLGALSVHRLSRGTIGPFWFPGGPLPEDVPEWAKGSLVLHLGLEVIGREVRTRTHHDPFTRSLQAPNESIGTYRGRRLAVSPHSVEAVEAWCRSATGVAEVVPLVP
;
A
#
# COMPACT_ATOMS: atom_id res chain seq x y z
N ARG A 1 7.51 -0.19 -11.01
CA ARG A 1 8.15 0.99 -10.38
C ARG A 1 7.69 2.28 -11.05
N ALA A 2 7.95 2.47 -12.36
CA ALA A 2 7.50 3.66 -13.11
C ALA A 2 6.02 4.02 -12.86
N GLY A 3 5.10 3.06 -12.96
CA GLY A 3 3.70 3.35 -12.70
C GLY A 3 3.36 3.74 -11.26
N LEU A 4 4.15 3.36 -10.23
CA LEU A 4 3.97 3.90 -8.87
C LEU A 4 4.37 5.39 -8.79
N GLN A 5 5.39 5.79 -9.55
CA GLN A 5 5.84 7.17 -9.62
C GLN A 5 4.80 8.04 -10.33
N VAL A 6 4.29 7.58 -11.48
CA VAL A 6 3.25 8.29 -12.25
C VAL A 6 1.93 8.38 -11.47
N LEU A 7 1.53 7.29 -10.79
CA LEU A 7 0.33 7.31 -9.94
C LEU A 7 0.47 8.20 -8.70
N ALA A 8 1.69 8.57 -8.28
CA ALA A 8 1.96 9.48 -7.17
C ALA A 8 1.04 9.24 -5.93
N PRO A 9 1.12 8.06 -5.28
CA PRO A 9 0.26 7.72 -4.14
C PRO A 9 0.43 8.71 -2.99
N GLY A 10 -0.68 9.29 -2.55
CA GLY A 10 -0.71 10.21 -1.41
C GLY A 10 -0.68 9.53 -0.03
N ARG A 11 -0.86 10.31 1.04
CA ARG A 11 -0.77 9.84 2.43
C ARG A 11 -1.77 8.74 2.82
N ASP A 12 -2.90 8.66 2.12
CA ASP A 12 -3.94 7.63 2.36
C ASP A 12 -3.61 6.27 1.71
N HIS A 13 -2.50 6.16 0.97
CA HIS A 13 -2.03 4.92 0.34
C HIS A 13 -0.77 4.40 1.05
N PRO A 14 -0.43 3.10 0.89
CA PRO A 14 0.85 2.58 1.35
C PRO A 14 2.03 3.43 0.87
N ALA A 15 3.02 3.60 1.74
CA ALA A 15 4.10 4.57 1.50
C ALA A 15 4.95 4.21 0.26
N LEU A 16 5.14 5.19 -0.63
CA LEU A 16 5.87 5.00 -1.89
C LEU A 16 7.33 4.60 -1.67
N GLY A 17 8.04 5.26 -0.75
CA GLY A 17 9.46 5.01 -0.50
C GLY A 17 9.75 3.55 -0.14
N PRO A 18 9.09 2.99 0.90
CA PRO A 18 9.24 1.58 1.25
C PRO A 18 8.85 0.60 0.16
N LEU A 19 7.83 0.92 -0.66
CA LEU A 19 7.44 0.09 -1.80
C LEU A 19 8.47 0.13 -2.92
N ASP A 20 8.97 1.31 -3.29
CA ASP A 20 9.98 1.44 -4.33
C ASP A 20 11.30 0.78 -3.92
N ALA A 21 11.74 0.96 -2.68
CA ALA A 21 12.95 0.30 -2.16
C ALA A 21 12.84 -1.22 -2.24
N HIS A 22 11.67 -1.77 -1.89
CA HIS A 22 11.41 -3.20 -1.94
C HIS A 22 11.37 -3.72 -3.39
N LEU A 23 10.69 -3.00 -4.29
CA LEU A 23 10.64 -3.35 -5.72
C LEU A 23 12.00 -3.24 -6.40
N HIS A 24 12.82 -2.25 -6.02
CA HIS A 24 14.15 -2.11 -6.58
C HIS A 24 15.08 -3.23 -6.10
N ALA A 25 14.94 -3.70 -4.87
CA ALA A 25 15.67 -4.88 -4.38
C ALA A 25 15.38 -6.16 -5.18
N LEU A 26 14.20 -6.24 -5.83
CA LEU A 26 13.81 -7.33 -6.73
C LEU A 26 14.19 -7.11 -8.19
N ASP A 27 14.76 -5.95 -8.53
CA ASP A 27 15.17 -5.60 -9.89
C ASP A 27 16.27 -6.57 -10.35
N PRO A 28 16.17 -7.24 -11.52
CA PRO A 28 17.20 -8.13 -12.02
C PRO A 28 18.58 -7.47 -12.16
N VAL A 29 18.62 -6.15 -12.40
CA VAL A 29 19.88 -5.39 -12.50
C VAL A 29 20.60 -5.30 -11.15
N LEU A 30 19.85 -5.18 -10.05
CA LEU A 30 20.41 -5.09 -8.71
C LEU A 30 20.61 -6.46 -8.07
N SER A 31 19.62 -7.35 -8.24
CA SER A 31 19.56 -8.65 -7.57
C SER A 31 20.35 -9.75 -8.28
N GLU A 32 20.77 -9.51 -9.52
CA GLU A 32 21.44 -10.49 -10.37
C GLU A 32 20.79 -11.89 -10.26
N THR A 33 21.58 -12.92 -9.98
CA THR A 33 21.11 -14.31 -9.81
C THR A 33 20.55 -14.62 -8.43
N LEU A 34 20.59 -13.67 -7.48
CA LEU A 34 20.14 -13.91 -6.11
C LEU A 34 18.63 -14.12 -6.05
N PHE A 35 17.89 -13.30 -6.81
CA PHE A 35 16.43 -13.34 -6.81
C PHE A 35 15.80 -13.80 -8.12
N LEU A 36 16.59 -14.28 -9.09
CA LEU A 36 16.06 -14.80 -10.34
C LEU A 36 15.69 -16.30 -10.25
N PRO A 37 14.54 -16.71 -10.82
CA PRO A 37 13.49 -15.87 -11.41
C PRO A 37 12.54 -15.31 -10.34
N ALA A 38 12.39 -13.99 -10.27
CA ALA A 38 11.40 -13.37 -9.39
C ALA A 38 10.00 -13.71 -9.91
N TYR A 39 9.14 -14.25 -9.04
CA TYR A 39 7.80 -14.69 -9.40
C TYR A 39 6.80 -13.58 -9.13
N VAL A 40 5.88 -13.36 -10.08
CA VAL A 40 4.75 -12.47 -9.95
C VAL A 40 3.52 -13.30 -9.59
N ASP A 41 2.82 -12.92 -8.53
CA ASP A 41 1.53 -13.51 -8.19
C ASP A 41 0.52 -13.17 -9.30
N PRO A 42 0.01 -14.16 -10.04
CA PRO A 42 -0.85 -13.91 -11.18
C PRO A 42 -2.17 -13.24 -10.78
N GLN A 43 -2.68 -13.46 -9.56
CA GLN A 43 -3.94 -12.86 -9.13
C GLN A 43 -3.85 -11.37 -8.83
N THR A 44 -2.66 -10.89 -8.45
CA THR A 44 -2.44 -9.49 -8.05
C THR A 44 -1.56 -8.73 -9.03
N GLY A 45 -0.78 -9.41 -9.87
CA GLY A 45 0.29 -8.83 -10.67
C GLY A 45 1.42 -8.20 -9.83
N LEU A 46 1.49 -8.53 -8.54
CA LEU A 46 2.54 -8.11 -7.62
C LEU A 46 3.63 -9.16 -7.49
N PRO A 47 4.87 -8.81 -7.10
CA PRO A 47 5.88 -9.81 -6.74
C PRO A 47 5.35 -10.74 -5.65
N ALA A 48 5.57 -12.04 -5.75
CA ALA A 48 5.04 -13.01 -4.79
C ALA A 48 5.51 -12.71 -3.36
N LEU A 49 4.71 -13.08 -2.37
CA LEU A 49 5.03 -12.84 -0.97
C LEU A 49 6.38 -13.45 -0.58
N SER A 50 6.66 -14.67 -1.04
CA SER A 50 7.95 -15.35 -0.79
C SER A 50 9.16 -14.58 -1.30
N TRP A 51 9.03 -13.81 -2.39
CA TRP A 51 10.10 -12.96 -2.90
C TRP A 51 10.26 -11.69 -2.07
N MET A 52 9.16 -11.11 -1.61
CA MET A 52 9.20 -9.98 -0.68
C MET A 52 9.83 -10.41 0.66
N ASP A 53 9.51 -11.61 1.14
CA ASP A 53 10.12 -12.19 2.35
C ASP A 53 11.61 -12.41 2.21
N ARG A 54 12.08 -12.85 1.05
CA ARG A 54 13.52 -12.99 0.78
C ARG A 54 14.25 -11.66 0.87
N VAL A 55 13.69 -10.59 0.31
CA VAL A 55 14.27 -9.24 0.44
C VAL A 55 14.30 -8.81 1.91
N ARG A 56 13.24 -9.07 2.67
CA ARG A 56 13.22 -8.80 4.13
C ARG A 56 14.29 -9.59 4.87
N ALA A 57 14.44 -10.88 4.56
CA ALA A 57 15.45 -11.73 5.17
C ALA A 57 16.87 -11.23 4.86
N GLU A 58 17.15 -10.79 3.63
CA GLU A 58 18.45 -10.21 3.29
C GLU A 58 18.69 -8.86 3.98
N GLN A 59 17.65 -8.04 4.18
CA GLN A 59 17.78 -6.82 4.98
C GLN A 59 18.08 -7.14 6.45
N LEU A 60 17.40 -8.09 7.06
CA LEU A 60 17.69 -8.51 8.45
C LEU A 60 19.10 -9.09 8.55
N ALA A 61 19.52 -9.91 7.57
CA ALA A 61 20.87 -10.43 7.49
C ALA A 61 21.92 -9.32 7.33
N SER A 62 21.61 -8.25 6.58
CA SER A 62 22.51 -7.10 6.40
C SER A 62 22.83 -6.38 7.71
N GLN A 63 21.90 -6.38 8.67
CA GLN A 63 22.09 -5.73 9.96
C GLN A 63 23.04 -6.51 10.87
N GLN A 64 23.21 -7.82 10.62
CA GLN A 64 23.96 -8.74 11.47
C GLN A 64 25.27 -9.22 10.85
N THR A 65 25.48 -8.98 9.55
CA THR A 65 26.58 -9.58 8.78
C THR A 65 27.54 -8.51 8.29
N ARG A 66 28.85 -8.72 8.51
CA ARG A 66 29.88 -7.91 7.85
C ARG A 66 29.86 -8.21 6.35
N LEU A 67 29.72 -7.18 5.52
CA LEU A 67 29.76 -7.28 4.06
C LEU A 67 30.94 -8.14 3.59
N VAL A 68 30.68 -9.10 2.70
CA VAL A 68 31.72 -9.98 2.13
C VAL A 68 32.75 -9.13 1.39
N ASP A 69 34.04 -9.33 1.68
CA ASP A 69 35.14 -8.61 1.06
C ASP A 69 35.25 -8.89 -0.46
N LEU A 70 35.50 -7.85 -1.26
CA LEU A 70 35.67 -7.93 -2.71
C LEU A 70 36.87 -8.80 -3.08
N HIS A 71 37.98 -8.69 -2.35
CA HIS A 71 39.17 -9.51 -2.61
C HIS A 71 38.88 -11.01 -2.46
N ARG A 72 38.00 -11.37 -1.53
CA ARG A 72 37.57 -12.75 -1.33
C ARG A 72 36.68 -13.24 -2.47
N ILE A 73 35.81 -12.38 -3.01
CA ILE A 73 34.97 -12.70 -4.17
C ILE A 73 35.85 -12.93 -5.41
N ASP A 74 36.86 -12.08 -5.63
CA ASP A 74 37.77 -12.22 -6.76
C ASP A 74 38.60 -13.51 -6.68
N ALA A 75 39.07 -13.89 -5.50
CA ALA A 75 39.76 -15.16 -5.29
C ALA A 75 38.86 -16.38 -5.60
N ILE A 76 37.59 -16.33 -5.18
CA ILE A 76 36.60 -17.40 -5.46
C ILE A 76 36.28 -17.47 -6.96
N ARG A 77 36.30 -16.34 -7.69
CA ARG A 77 35.92 -16.29 -9.11
C ARG A 77 36.73 -17.26 -9.97
N ASN A 78 37.99 -17.49 -9.65
CA ASN A 78 38.85 -18.41 -10.39
C ASN A 78 38.53 -19.89 -10.12
N ALA A 79 37.98 -20.20 -8.95
CA ALA A 79 37.63 -21.58 -8.55
C ALA A 79 36.17 -21.92 -8.84
N ASP A 80 35.25 -21.00 -8.57
CA ASP A 80 33.81 -21.13 -8.82
C ASP A 80 33.21 -19.78 -9.27
N PRO A 81 33.11 -19.56 -10.59
CA PRO A 81 32.53 -18.33 -11.15
C PRO A 81 31.03 -18.16 -10.84
N VAL A 82 30.29 -19.24 -10.55
CA VAL A 82 28.87 -19.17 -10.22
C VAL A 82 28.68 -18.68 -8.80
N LEU A 83 29.44 -19.24 -7.86
CA LEU A 83 29.44 -18.80 -6.47
C LEU A 83 29.93 -17.36 -6.34
N ALA A 84 31.00 -16.98 -7.04
CA ALA A 84 31.51 -15.61 -7.03
C ALA A 84 30.46 -14.59 -7.49
N ARG A 85 29.69 -14.89 -8.55
CA ARG A 85 28.58 -14.04 -9.00
C ARG A 85 27.48 -13.93 -7.95
N ARG A 86 27.06 -15.05 -7.34
CA ARG A 86 26.05 -15.03 -6.26
C ARG A 86 26.50 -14.18 -5.06
N LEU A 87 27.77 -14.27 -4.66
CA LEU A 87 28.32 -13.47 -3.56
C LEU A 87 28.40 -11.98 -3.92
N ALA A 88 28.75 -11.65 -5.16
CA ALA A 88 28.74 -10.27 -5.67
C ALA A 88 27.33 -9.67 -5.65
N GLY A 89 26.34 -10.36 -6.24
CA GLY A 89 24.94 -9.94 -6.22
C GLY A 89 24.39 -9.81 -4.80
N ARG A 90 24.69 -10.76 -3.91
CA ARG A 90 24.31 -10.66 -2.48
C ARG A 90 24.91 -9.43 -1.81
N ARG A 91 26.21 -9.18 -2.01
CA ARG A 91 26.88 -7.97 -1.47
C ARG A 91 26.20 -6.70 -1.98
N GLN A 92 25.87 -6.64 -3.26
CA GLN A 92 25.23 -5.47 -3.88
C GLN A 92 23.82 -5.22 -3.30
N VAL A 93 23.01 -6.27 -3.17
CA VAL A 93 21.67 -6.20 -2.56
C VAL A 93 21.76 -5.77 -1.09
N VAL A 94 22.66 -6.37 -0.31
CA VAL A 94 22.86 -6.05 1.11
C VAL A 94 23.28 -4.58 1.29
N ALA A 95 24.26 -4.12 0.51
CA ALA A 95 24.70 -2.72 0.54
C ALA A 95 23.58 -1.75 0.11
N TRP A 96 22.71 -2.17 -0.81
CA TRP A 96 21.52 -1.39 -1.15
C TRP A 96 20.48 -1.39 -0.03
N LEU A 97 20.23 -2.51 0.64
CA LEU A 97 19.21 -2.61 1.69
C LEU A 97 19.60 -1.93 3.00
N GLU A 98 20.90 -1.71 3.22
CA GLU A 98 21.44 -1.06 4.40
C GLU A 98 20.82 0.33 4.61
N GLY A 99 20.27 0.56 5.81
CA GLY A 99 19.66 1.83 6.22
C GLY A 99 18.33 2.20 5.54
N ARG A 100 17.81 1.39 4.61
CA ARG A 100 16.53 1.66 3.93
C ARG A 100 15.36 1.04 4.68
N ILE A 101 14.20 1.70 4.65
CA ILE A 101 12.94 1.09 5.10
C ILE A 101 12.31 0.42 3.88
N ILE A 102 11.94 -0.85 3.99
CA ILE A 102 11.22 -1.59 2.95
C ILE A 102 9.80 -1.93 3.38
N SER A 103 8.93 -2.16 2.41
CA SER A 103 7.53 -2.51 2.66
C SER A 103 7.39 -3.79 3.50
N GLN A 104 6.53 -3.73 4.52
CA GLN A 104 6.12 -4.87 5.33
C GLN A 104 4.83 -5.49 4.78
N GLU A 105 4.59 -6.76 5.09
CA GLU A 105 3.32 -7.42 4.74
C GLU A 105 2.19 -6.89 5.60
N PHE A 106 2.50 -6.58 6.85
CA PHE A 106 1.60 -6.02 7.82
C PHE A 106 2.39 -5.04 8.69
N GLY A 107 1.87 -3.83 8.87
CA GLY A 107 2.44 -2.84 9.75
C GLY A 107 1.34 -1.94 10.30
N VAL A 108 1.41 -1.61 11.59
CA VAL A 108 0.47 -0.70 12.24
C VAL A 108 1.25 0.35 13.01
N VAL A 109 0.90 1.61 12.77
CA VAL A 109 1.48 2.76 13.44
C VAL A 109 0.35 3.64 13.94
N ALA A 110 0.48 4.16 15.15
CA ALA A 110 -0.40 5.19 15.66
C ALA A 110 0.39 6.40 16.17
N GLU A 111 -0.11 7.58 15.85
CA GLU A 111 0.53 8.85 16.16
C GLU A 111 -0.50 9.90 16.62
N LEU A 112 -0.05 10.79 17.48
CA LEU A 112 -0.80 11.95 17.91
C LEU A 112 -0.60 13.08 16.89
N VAL A 113 -1.69 13.51 16.25
CA VAL A 113 -1.68 14.57 15.25
C VAL A 113 -2.44 15.78 15.76
N ARG A 114 -1.95 16.99 15.46
CA ARG A 114 -2.69 18.22 15.76
C ARG A 114 -4.00 18.23 14.97
N ARG A 115 -5.07 18.70 15.61
CA ARG A 115 -6.29 19.06 14.87
C ARG A 115 -5.92 20.17 13.87
N GLY A 116 -6.38 20.06 12.62
CA GLY A 116 -6.06 21.01 11.55
C GLY A 116 -6.58 22.44 11.82
N GLU A 117 -6.44 23.34 10.84
CA GLU A 117 -6.77 24.76 11.00
C GLU A 117 -8.27 25.06 11.13
N GLY A 118 -8.63 25.95 12.07
CA GLY A 118 -10.00 26.45 12.28
C GLY A 118 -10.25 26.98 13.70
N ARG A 119 -11.34 27.75 13.92
CA ARG A 119 -11.69 28.40 15.20
C ARG A 119 -11.93 27.45 16.40
N ARG A 120 -11.85 26.12 16.21
CA ARG A 120 -11.95 25.07 17.25
C ARG A 120 -10.75 24.10 17.25
N ALA A 121 -9.62 24.49 16.64
CA ALA A 121 -8.42 23.68 16.44
C ALA A 121 -7.57 23.41 17.71
N ALA A 122 -8.13 23.61 18.91
CA ALA A 122 -7.44 23.22 20.14
C ALA A 122 -7.58 21.71 20.34
N GLY A 123 -6.45 21.01 20.46
CA GLY A 123 -6.38 19.60 20.82
C GLY A 123 -5.68 18.71 19.80
N HIS A 124 -5.61 17.44 20.15
CA HIS A 124 -4.97 16.40 19.36
C HIS A 124 -5.98 15.34 18.94
N ARG A 125 -5.65 14.61 17.88
CA ARG A 125 -6.36 13.43 17.38
C ARG A 125 -5.37 12.28 17.28
N VAL A 126 -5.84 11.04 17.41
CA VAL A 126 -5.01 9.87 17.14
C VAL A 126 -5.22 9.45 15.69
N ARG A 127 -4.13 9.38 14.91
CA ARG A 127 -4.11 8.77 13.59
C ARG A 127 -3.55 7.37 13.71
N ILE A 128 -4.32 6.40 13.27
CA ILE A 128 -3.92 5.00 13.14
C ILE A 128 -3.77 4.69 11.67
N THR A 129 -2.64 4.12 11.28
CA THR A 129 -2.34 3.66 9.93
C THR A 129 -2.02 2.19 9.97
N LEU A 130 -2.77 1.38 9.23
CA LEU A 130 -2.55 -0.04 9.04
C LEU A 130 -2.24 -0.28 7.56
N ASP A 131 -1.02 -0.72 7.28
CA ASP A 131 -0.62 -1.20 5.97
C ASP A 131 -0.68 -2.72 5.95
N ARG A 132 -1.31 -3.28 4.92
CA ARG A 132 -1.38 -4.72 4.71
C ARG A 132 -1.35 -5.08 3.24
N ARG A 133 -0.61 -6.13 2.88
CA ARG A 133 -0.75 -6.80 1.60
C ARG A 133 -1.92 -7.78 1.65
N ILE A 134 -2.81 -7.67 0.68
CA ILE A 134 -4.04 -8.46 0.63
C ILE A 134 -4.09 -9.21 -0.70
N PRO A 135 -4.33 -10.53 -0.68
CA PRO A 135 -4.56 -11.29 -1.91
C PRO A 135 -5.64 -10.63 -2.77
N ARG A 136 -5.42 -10.57 -4.09
CA ARG A 136 -6.30 -9.95 -5.11
C ARG A 136 -6.50 -8.42 -5.03
N ALA A 137 -6.31 -7.79 -3.88
CA ALA A 137 -6.46 -6.33 -3.74
C ALA A 137 -5.14 -5.56 -3.84
N GLY A 138 -4.01 -6.21 -3.58
CA GLY A 138 -2.68 -5.59 -3.62
C GLY A 138 -2.26 -5.01 -2.27
N TRP A 139 -1.48 -3.93 -2.28
CA TRP A 139 -1.09 -3.24 -1.05
C TRP A 139 -2.19 -2.27 -0.62
N THR A 140 -2.63 -2.41 0.61
CA THR A 140 -3.76 -1.66 1.15
C THR A 140 -3.34 -0.90 2.40
N ARG A 141 -3.72 0.36 2.49
CA ARG A 141 -3.62 1.18 3.70
C ARG A 141 -5.03 1.46 4.21
N LEU A 142 -5.30 1.07 5.44
CA LEU A 142 -6.44 1.56 6.20
C LEU A 142 -5.93 2.66 7.14
N ARG A 143 -6.49 3.86 7.04
CA ARG A 143 -6.18 4.96 7.94
C ARG A 143 -7.42 5.41 8.68
N VAL A 144 -7.29 5.57 9.99
CA VAL A 144 -8.36 6.00 10.88
C VAL A 144 -7.87 7.19 11.68
N ASP A 145 -8.58 8.31 11.58
CA ASP A 145 -8.35 9.49 12.39
C ASP A 145 -9.49 9.56 13.43
N VAL A 146 -9.16 9.40 14.73
CA VAL A 146 -10.13 9.27 15.83
C VAL A 146 -9.84 10.20 17.02
N ASP A 147 -10.89 10.69 17.66
CA ASP A 147 -10.79 11.32 18.98
C ASP A 147 -11.19 10.32 20.08
N ALA A 148 -10.50 10.37 21.22
CA ALA A 148 -10.93 9.72 22.44
C ALA A 148 -12.16 10.43 23.02
N ARG A 149 -13.18 9.68 23.45
CA ARG A 149 -14.42 10.23 24.03
C ARG A 149 -14.60 9.95 25.52
N SER A 150 -13.82 9.02 26.07
CA SER A 150 -13.96 8.55 27.45
C SER A 150 -12.66 7.96 27.94
N ASP A 151 -12.56 7.74 29.25
CA ASP A 151 -11.43 7.06 29.88
C ASP A 151 -11.20 5.64 29.32
N ARG A 152 -12.24 4.96 28.81
CA ARG A 152 -12.13 3.68 28.09
C ARG A 152 -11.28 3.71 26.82
N ALA A 153 -10.83 4.88 26.36
CA ALA A 153 -9.88 4.96 25.27
C ALA A 153 -8.54 4.28 25.62
N SER A 154 -8.19 4.15 26.91
CA SER A 154 -7.03 3.38 27.37
C SER A 154 -7.06 1.90 26.96
N ASP A 155 -8.27 1.35 26.80
CA ASP A 155 -8.51 -0.04 26.38
C ASP A 155 -8.24 -0.24 24.88
N ILE A 156 -8.02 0.86 24.15
CA ILE A 156 -7.78 0.88 22.70
C ILE A 156 -6.35 1.32 22.42
N PHE A 157 -5.87 2.36 23.11
CA PHE A 157 -4.50 2.81 22.99
C PHE A 157 -3.97 3.46 24.28
N GLN A 158 -2.68 3.27 24.51
CA GLN A 158 -1.91 3.95 25.53
C GLN A 158 -1.02 5.00 24.88
N ARG A 159 -0.99 6.19 25.47
CA ARG A 159 -0.06 7.23 25.03
C ARG A 159 1.32 6.91 25.59
N ILE A 160 2.31 6.86 24.70
CA ILE A 160 3.73 6.83 25.09
C ILE A 160 4.30 8.23 24.80
N GLU A 161 5.34 8.64 25.54
CA GLU A 161 5.88 10.00 25.53
C GLU A 161 6.03 10.61 24.11
N GLY A 162 5.81 11.93 24.04
CA GLY A 162 5.83 12.67 22.77
C GLY A 162 4.54 12.48 21.94
N ALA A 163 4.72 12.08 20.67
CA ALA A 163 3.65 11.91 19.68
C ALA A 163 3.35 10.44 19.36
N SER A 164 4.06 9.48 19.95
CA SER A 164 3.85 8.06 19.70
C SER A 164 2.64 7.53 20.47
N VAL A 165 1.84 6.67 19.83
CA VAL A 165 0.68 6.04 20.46
C VAL A 165 0.83 4.53 20.32
N VAL A 166 0.76 3.81 21.43
CA VAL A 166 0.75 2.34 21.43
C VAL A 166 -0.68 1.85 21.42
N LEU A 167 -1.00 1.01 20.44
CA LEU A 167 -2.30 0.39 20.32
C LEU A 167 -2.34 -0.90 21.14
N GLN A 168 -3.49 -1.19 21.74
CA GLN A 168 -3.73 -2.48 22.35
C GLN A 168 -3.83 -3.57 21.28
N GLU A 169 -3.29 -4.75 21.58
CA GLU A 169 -3.23 -5.87 20.64
C GLU A 169 -4.63 -6.27 20.12
N GLY A 170 -5.63 -6.30 21.01
CA GLY A 170 -7.01 -6.62 20.64
C GLY A 170 -7.59 -5.64 19.60
N PHE A 171 -7.22 -4.36 19.68
CA PHE A 171 -7.65 -3.35 18.71
C PHE A 171 -6.90 -3.48 17.38
N VAL A 172 -5.60 -3.80 17.42
CA VAL A 172 -4.82 -4.13 16.21
C VAL A 172 -5.42 -5.35 15.51
N ALA A 173 -5.79 -6.39 16.25
CA ALA A 173 -6.43 -7.58 15.72
C ALA A 173 -7.82 -7.30 15.12
N LEU A 174 -8.59 -6.39 15.74
CA LEU A 174 -9.87 -5.92 15.18
C LEU A 174 -9.66 -5.25 13.82
N LEU A 175 -8.75 -4.28 13.74
CA LEU A 175 -8.48 -3.56 12.49
C LEU A 175 -7.95 -4.48 11.39
N SER A 176 -7.07 -5.43 11.74
CA SER A 176 -6.46 -6.35 10.78
C SER A 176 -7.50 -7.28 10.12
N ARG A 177 -8.52 -7.72 10.86
CA ARG A 177 -9.65 -8.52 10.35
C ARG A 177 -10.56 -7.72 9.41
N HIS A 178 -10.68 -6.42 9.64
CA HIS A 178 -11.62 -5.56 8.91
C HIS A 178 -10.97 -4.73 7.79
N VAL A 179 -9.70 -4.97 7.48
CA VAL A 179 -8.99 -4.22 6.44
C VAL A 179 -9.65 -4.30 5.06
N VAL A 180 -10.36 -5.41 4.73
CA VAL A 180 -11.11 -5.61 3.47
C VAL A 180 -12.61 -5.38 3.59
N SER A 181 -13.15 -5.28 4.80
CA SER A 181 -14.60 -5.11 5.01
C SER A 181 -15.07 -3.78 4.41
N PRO A 182 -16.31 -3.63 3.91
CA PRO A 182 -16.80 -2.33 3.44
C PRO A 182 -16.58 -1.22 4.48
N LEU A 183 -16.05 -0.06 4.07
CA LEU A 183 -15.73 1.03 5.01
C LEU A 183 -16.93 1.49 5.87
N PRO A 184 -18.20 1.50 5.38
CA PRO A 184 -19.33 1.80 6.24
C PRO A 184 -19.46 0.83 7.43
N GLY A 185 -19.20 -0.46 7.21
CA GLY A 185 -19.21 -1.47 8.27
C GLY A 185 -18.09 -1.26 9.28
N VAL A 186 -16.87 -0.98 8.81
CA VAL A 186 -15.73 -0.65 9.68
C VAL A 186 -16.01 0.60 10.51
N HIS A 187 -16.58 1.64 9.89
CA HIS A 187 -16.98 2.86 10.56
C HIS A 187 -18.01 2.59 11.68
N SER A 188 -19.02 1.75 11.41
CA SER A 188 -20.02 1.38 12.41
C SER A 188 -19.42 0.59 13.58
N ILE A 189 -18.52 -0.36 13.30
CA ILE A 189 -17.80 -1.13 14.34
C ILE A 189 -17.00 -0.19 15.25
N LEU A 190 -16.22 0.72 14.66
CA LEU A 190 -15.36 1.62 15.43
C LEU A 190 -16.15 2.62 16.30
N ASN A 191 -17.26 3.15 15.81
CA ASN A 191 -18.13 4.01 16.63
C ASN A 191 -18.91 3.20 17.67
N GLY A 192 -19.20 1.93 17.39
CA GLY A 192 -19.86 1.01 18.32
C GLY A 192 -19.04 0.68 19.57
N LEU A 193 -17.72 0.89 19.54
CA LEU A 193 -16.86 0.73 20.72
C LEU A 193 -17.17 1.73 21.84
N GLY A 194 -17.88 2.83 21.55
CA GLY A 194 -18.27 3.86 22.53
C GLY A 194 -17.12 4.75 23.05
N ALA A 195 -15.87 4.30 22.98
CA ALA A 195 -14.69 5.04 23.44
C ALA A 195 -14.10 5.99 22.39
N LEU A 196 -14.49 5.87 21.12
CA LEU A 196 -13.92 6.62 19.99
C LEU A 196 -14.96 7.44 19.24
N SER A 197 -14.52 8.56 18.65
CA SER A 197 -15.24 9.27 17.59
C SER A 197 -14.43 9.23 16.30
N VAL A 198 -14.93 8.54 15.28
CA VAL A 198 -14.28 8.49 13.97
C VAL A 198 -14.53 9.79 13.21
N HIS A 199 -13.45 10.45 12.77
CA HIS A 199 -13.52 11.68 11.97
C HIS A 199 -13.30 11.42 10.50
N ARG A 200 -12.30 10.60 10.20
CA ARG A 200 -11.93 10.18 8.86
C ARG A 200 -11.52 8.72 8.91
N LEU A 201 -12.01 7.95 7.96
CA LEU A 201 -11.65 6.59 7.69
C LEU A 201 -11.34 6.51 6.20
N SER A 202 -10.12 6.13 5.83
CA SER A 202 -9.72 5.97 4.42
C SER A 202 -9.14 4.59 4.17
N ARG A 203 -9.38 4.09 2.96
CA ARG A 203 -8.76 2.90 2.39
C ARG A 203 -8.10 3.28 1.07
N GLY A 204 -6.78 3.35 1.06
CA GLY A 204 -5.99 3.45 -0.15
C GLY A 204 -5.50 2.07 -0.58
N THR A 205 -5.52 1.81 -1.88
CA THR A 205 -5.10 0.53 -2.48
C THR A 205 -4.17 0.79 -3.65
N ILE A 206 -3.09 0.04 -3.72
CA ILE A 206 -2.18 -0.02 -4.86
C ILE A 206 -2.23 -1.45 -5.38
N GLY A 207 -2.94 -1.64 -6.49
CA GLY A 207 -3.32 -2.93 -7.04
C GLY A 207 -4.84 -3.11 -7.18
N PRO A 208 -5.29 -4.23 -7.79
CA PRO A 208 -4.46 -5.22 -8.49
C PRO A 208 -3.74 -4.62 -9.71
N PHE A 209 -2.78 -5.37 -10.25
CA PHE A 209 -2.05 -5.05 -11.47
C PHE A 209 -2.43 -6.03 -12.56
N TRP A 210 -2.92 -5.51 -13.67
CA TRP A 210 -3.20 -6.32 -14.85
C TRP A 210 -2.02 -6.22 -15.79
N PHE A 211 -1.62 -7.34 -16.37
CA PHE A 211 -0.52 -7.41 -17.31
C PHE A 211 -0.99 -8.16 -18.56
N PRO A 212 -0.41 -7.85 -19.74
CA PRO A 212 -0.78 -8.53 -20.98
C PRO A 212 -0.62 -10.05 -20.86
N GLY A 213 -1.67 -10.80 -21.21
CA GLY A 213 -1.69 -12.27 -21.10
C GLY A 213 -1.84 -12.82 -19.68
N GLY A 214 -1.98 -11.97 -18.66
CA GLY A 214 -2.30 -12.37 -17.29
C GLY A 214 -3.78 -12.71 -17.10
N PRO A 215 -4.14 -13.31 -15.94
CA PRO A 215 -5.54 -13.53 -15.63
C PRO A 215 -6.24 -12.19 -15.37
N LEU A 216 -7.49 -12.11 -15.82
CA LEU A 216 -8.33 -10.94 -15.66
C LEU A 216 -9.65 -11.34 -14.99
N PRO A 217 -10.29 -10.45 -14.21
CA PRO A 217 -11.66 -10.66 -13.75
C PRO A 217 -12.64 -10.89 -14.91
N GLU A 218 -13.72 -11.64 -14.67
CA GLU A 218 -14.70 -12.08 -15.69
C GLU A 218 -15.43 -10.92 -16.41
N ASP A 219 -15.46 -9.73 -15.79
CA ASP A 219 -16.18 -8.55 -16.28
C ASP A 219 -15.26 -7.38 -16.68
N VAL A 220 -13.99 -7.62 -17.00
CA VAL A 220 -13.12 -6.53 -17.48
C VAL A 220 -13.42 -6.13 -18.92
N PRO A 221 -13.26 -4.85 -19.28
CA PRO A 221 -13.38 -4.41 -20.66
C PRO A 221 -12.34 -5.07 -21.59
N GLU A 222 -12.67 -5.21 -22.88
CA GLU A 222 -11.81 -5.86 -23.87
C GLU A 222 -10.41 -5.24 -23.97
N TRP A 223 -10.31 -3.92 -23.84
CA TRP A 223 -9.04 -3.20 -23.88
C TRP A 223 -8.04 -3.69 -22.81
N ALA A 224 -8.52 -4.30 -21.72
CA ALA A 224 -7.66 -4.77 -20.63
C ALA A 224 -6.80 -5.99 -21.03
N LYS A 225 -7.22 -6.80 -22.01
CA LYS A 225 -6.57 -8.09 -22.37
C LYS A 225 -5.14 -7.97 -22.89
N GLY A 226 -4.79 -6.82 -23.48
CA GLY A 226 -3.46 -6.54 -24.04
C GLY A 226 -2.72 -5.42 -23.32
N SER A 227 -3.14 -5.05 -22.11
CA SER A 227 -2.69 -3.82 -21.46
C SER A 227 -2.04 -4.08 -20.11
N LEU A 228 -0.97 -3.33 -19.82
CA LEU A 228 -0.49 -3.17 -18.46
C LEU A 228 -1.32 -2.08 -17.78
N VAL A 229 -1.91 -2.39 -16.63
CA VAL A 229 -2.80 -1.50 -15.88
C VAL A 229 -2.44 -1.56 -14.41
N LEU A 230 -2.01 -0.44 -13.85
CA LEU A 230 -1.80 -0.26 -12.41
C LEU A 230 -2.97 0.54 -11.82
N HIS A 231 -3.54 0.01 -10.75
CA HIS A 231 -4.70 0.62 -10.10
C HIS A 231 -4.27 1.34 -8.81
N LEU A 232 -4.73 2.57 -8.64
CA LEU A 232 -4.66 3.31 -7.39
C LEU A 232 -6.08 3.66 -6.94
N GLY A 233 -6.64 2.87 -6.03
CA GLY A 233 -8.00 3.07 -5.51
C GLY A 233 -7.99 3.80 -4.17
N LEU A 234 -8.92 4.74 -3.98
CA LEU A 234 -9.11 5.46 -2.74
C LEU A 234 -10.59 5.47 -2.36
N GLU A 235 -10.89 5.05 -1.14
CA GLU A 235 -12.20 5.19 -0.51
C GLU A 235 -12.03 5.98 0.79
N VAL A 236 -12.91 6.95 1.07
CA VAL A 236 -12.87 7.79 2.26
C VAL A 236 -14.27 8.01 2.79
N ILE A 237 -14.46 7.84 4.10
CA ILE A 237 -15.69 8.13 4.82
C ILE A 237 -15.33 9.04 5.99
N GLY A 238 -16.08 10.11 6.21
CA GLY A 238 -15.82 10.97 7.36
C GLY A 238 -16.64 12.24 7.40
N ARG A 239 -16.62 12.91 8.56
CA ARG A 239 -17.30 14.19 8.79
C ARG A 239 -16.64 15.34 8.03
N GLU A 240 -15.35 15.20 7.73
CA GLU A 240 -14.57 16.19 6.99
C GLU A 240 -14.75 16.07 5.47
N VAL A 241 -15.37 14.98 5.00
CA VAL A 241 -15.69 14.79 3.58
C VAL A 241 -16.96 15.57 3.28
N ARG A 242 -16.84 16.65 2.52
CA ARG A 242 -17.95 17.60 2.29
C ARG A 242 -18.95 17.13 1.24
N THR A 243 -18.54 16.28 0.31
CA THR A 243 -19.36 15.85 -0.84
C THR A 243 -19.43 14.33 -0.92
N ARG A 244 -20.52 13.84 -1.52
CA ARG A 244 -20.66 12.45 -1.93
C ARG A 244 -20.23 12.31 -3.37
N THR A 245 -19.04 11.78 -3.57
CA THR A 245 -18.41 11.74 -4.89
C THR A 245 -17.92 10.35 -5.20
N HIS A 246 -18.21 9.87 -6.41
CA HIS A 246 -17.84 8.54 -6.88
C HIS A 246 -17.23 8.60 -8.28
N HIS A 247 -15.97 8.18 -8.38
CA HIS A 247 -15.16 8.19 -9.60
C HIS A 247 -14.45 6.85 -9.80
N ASP A 248 -14.90 5.77 -9.16
CA ASP A 248 -14.31 4.43 -9.36
C ASP A 248 -15.17 3.61 -10.35
N PRO A 249 -14.70 3.44 -11.60
CA PRO A 249 -15.49 2.81 -12.67
C PRO A 249 -15.74 1.31 -12.45
N PHE A 250 -15.07 0.69 -11.48
CA PHE A 250 -15.24 -0.72 -11.12
C PHE A 250 -16.32 -0.97 -10.07
N THR A 251 -16.87 0.09 -9.47
CA THR A 251 -17.89 -0.03 -8.42
C THR A 251 -19.15 0.69 -8.88
N ARG A 252 -20.31 0.02 -8.78
CA ARG A 252 -21.57 0.57 -9.30
C ARG A 252 -22.19 1.63 -8.39
N SER A 253 -21.98 1.55 -7.08
CA SER A 253 -22.61 2.47 -6.13
C SER A 253 -21.72 2.82 -4.95
N LEU A 254 -21.94 4.03 -4.44
CA LEU A 254 -21.31 4.54 -3.23
C LEU A 254 -22.15 4.13 -2.02
N GLN A 255 -21.57 3.41 -1.08
CA GLN A 255 -22.23 3.08 0.18
C GLN A 255 -21.81 4.08 1.27
N ALA A 256 -22.78 4.64 1.99
CA ALA A 256 -22.54 5.52 3.12
C ALA A 256 -23.14 4.92 4.40
N PRO A 257 -22.50 5.09 5.58
CA PRO A 257 -23.02 4.56 6.83
C PRO A 257 -24.32 5.26 7.27
N ASN A 258 -24.49 6.54 6.94
CA ASN A 258 -25.73 7.31 7.11
C ASN A 258 -25.68 8.60 6.27
N GLU A 259 -26.77 9.37 6.23
CA GLU A 259 -26.89 10.61 5.46
C GLU A 259 -25.95 11.75 5.89
N SER A 260 -25.60 11.80 7.17
CA SER A 260 -24.80 12.90 7.76
C SER A 260 -23.29 12.79 7.50
N ILE A 261 -22.83 11.69 6.92
CA ILE A 261 -21.41 11.41 6.69
C ILE A 261 -21.13 11.47 5.19
N GLY A 262 -20.09 12.23 4.84
CA GLY A 262 -19.60 12.30 3.46
C GLY A 262 -18.77 11.07 3.11
N THR A 263 -18.85 10.71 1.83
CA THR A 263 -18.15 9.57 1.27
C THR A 263 -17.51 9.96 -0.06
N TYR A 264 -16.25 9.60 -0.23
CA TYR A 264 -15.54 9.72 -1.50
C TYR A 264 -15.06 8.34 -1.92
N ARG A 265 -15.20 8.02 -3.20
CA ARG A 265 -14.52 6.88 -3.81
C ARG A 265 -13.97 7.30 -5.16
N GLY A 266 -12.73 6.94 -5.44
CA GLY A 266 -12.08 7.24 -6.71
C GLY A 266 -11.05 6.21 -7.07
N ARG A 267 -10.72 6.17 -8.36
CA ARG A 267 -9.63 5.35 -8.87
C ARG A 267 -8.82 6.14 -9.89
N ARG A 268 -7.50 6.04 -9.77
CA ARG A 268 -6.54 6.49 -10.78
C ARG A 268 -5.93 5.26 -11.43
N LEU A 269 -5.73 5.28 -12.74
CA LEU A 269 -5.22 4.16 -13.52
C LEU A 269 -3.97 4.59 -14.28
N ALA A 270 -2.85 3.88 -14.09
CA ALA A 270 -1.70 4.02 -14.96
C ALA A 270 -1.68 2.89 -15.98
N VAL A 271 -1.74 3.23 -17.27
CA VAL A 271 -2.01 2.26 -18.33
C VAL A 271 -0.98 2.29 -19.45
N SER A 272 -0.80 1.17 -20.16
CA SER A 272 0.02 1.15 -21.37
C SER A 272 -0.40 2.25 -22.36
N PRO A 273 0.54 2.96 -23.00
CA PRO A 273 0.23 4.10 -23.87
C PRO A 273 -0.80 3.82 -24.96
N HIS A 274 -0.76 2.64 -25.58
CA HIS A 274 -1.69 2.25 -26.66
C HIS A 274 -3.14 2.06 -26.22
N SER A 275 -3.40 2.01 -24.91
CA SER A 275 -4.73 1.73 -24.34
C SER A 275 -5.37 2.93 -23.65
N VAL A 276 -4.65 4.06 -23.53
CA VAL A 276 -5.10 5.25 -22.80
C VAL A 276 -6.47 5.71 -23.27
N GLU A 277 -6.66 5.91 -24.58
CA GLU A 277 -7.90 6.42 -25.15
C GLU A 277 -9.10 5.49 -24.88
N ALA A 278 -8.90 4.19 -25.04
CA ALA A 278 -9.93 3.19 -24.76
C ALA A 278 -10.33 3.15 -23.28
N VAL A 279 -9.34 3.24 -22.38
CA VAL A 279 -9.57 3.29 -20.92
C VAL A 279 -10.32 4.55 -20.54
N GLU A 280 -9.91 5.71 -21.08
CA GLU A 280 -10.60 6.97 -20.81
C GLU A 280 -12.04 6.97 -21.30
N ALA A 281 -12.30 6.48 -22.52
CA ALA A 281 -13.63 6.36 -23.07
C ALA A 281 -14.52 5.48 -22.18
N TRP A 282 -13.97 4.35 -21.71
CA TRP A 282 -14.66 3.46 -20.78
C TRP A 282 -14.94 4.15 -19.44
N CYS A 283 -13.94 4.80 -18.83
CA CYS A 283 -14.10 5.54 -17.57
C CYS A 283 -15.17 6.63 -17.67
N ARG A 284 -15.21 7.37 -18.79
CA ARG A 284 -16.24 8.38 -19.08
C ARG A 284 -17.64 7.76 -19.11
N SER A 285 -17.79 6.59 -19.72
CA SER A 285 -19.07 5.88 -19.77
C SER A 285 -19.53 5.31 -18.42
N ALA A 286 -18.59 4.89 -17.57
CA ALA A 286 -18.90 4.21 -16.31
C ALA A 286 -19.18 5.19 -15.15
N THR A 287 -18.29 6.16 -14.92
CA THR A 287 -18.38 7.11 -13.78
C THR A 287 -18.04 8.55 -14.17
N GLY A 288 -17.63 8.80 -15.41
CA GLY A 288 -17.43 10.15 -15.96
C GLY A 288 -16.06 10.79 -15.71
N VAL A 289 -15.26 10.34 -14.72
CA VAL A 289 -14.16 11.18 -14.17
C VAL A 289 -12.95 10.42 -13.59
N ALA A 290 -12.74 9.13 -13.90
CA ALA A 290 -11.54 8.45 -13.41
C ALA A 290 -10.28 9.02 -14.08
N GLU A 291 -9.21 9.28 -13.31
CA GLU A 291 -7.95 9.79 -13.85
C GLU A 291 -7.16 8.66 -14.50
N VAL A 292 -6.82 8.82 -15.78
CA VAL A 292 -6.03 7.87 -16.55
C VAL A 292 -4.71 8.55 -16.90
N VAL A 293 -3.61 7.88 -16.61
CA VAL A 293 -2.26 8.39 -16.89
C VAL A 293 -1.48 7.35 -17.69
N PRO A 294 -0.74 7.75 -18.74
CA PRO A 294 0.08 6.82 -19.49
C PRO A 294 1.27 6.34 -18.64
N LEU A 295 1.59 5.05 -18.75
CA LEU A 295 2.85 4.52 -18.26
C LEU A 295 3.98 5.04 -19.14
N VAL A 296 4.85 5.86 -18.55
CA VAL A 296 6.11 6.28 -19.16
C VAL A 296 7.18 5.29 -18.70
N PRO A 297 7.94 4.65 -19.61
CA PRO A 297 9.05 3.76 -19.26
C PRO A 297 10.10 4.42 -18.36
#